data_AF-A0A964P111-F1
#
_entry.id   AF-A0A964P111-F1
#
_cell.length_a   1.000
_cell.length_b   1.000
_cell.length_c   1.000
_cell.angle_alpha   90.00
_cell.angle_beta   90.00
_cell.angle_gamma   90.00
#
_symmetry.space_group_name_H-M   'P 1'
#
loop_
_entity.id
_entity.type
_entity.pdbx_description
1 polymer ?
#
loop_
_entity_poly.entity_id
_entity_poly.type
_entity_poly.pdbx_seq_one_letter_code
_entity_poly.pdbx_strand_id
1 'polypeptide(L)'
;MTSIKLLPRRKVRVRGFGLFQVPRHIQRIDIDEPGKAGTHGWQVRWDGTKFFSDAAEGKRNAGGSLARSERYLQSIYTGPRSRLRDTEHKDKKHRTGIAGVQLAHRRRKDRQIAEVYLRVNPPMQGGVPRSIYVGTENTITQARMRAALRKARAMRDVMRDAYLEALAKGGRARSKPVVAKKKAPVKKAATRKK
;
A
#
# COMPACT_ATOMS: atom_id res chain seq x y z
N MET A 1 -23.86 16.25 13.58
CA MET A 1 -23.04 17.06 12.65
C MET A 1 -21.60 17.04 13.11
N THR A 2 -20.67 16.55 12.30
CA THR A 2 -19.25 16.53 12.64
C THR A 2 -18.67 17.95 12.53
N SER A 3 -17.98 18.43 13.56
CA SER A 3 -17.50 19.82 13.62
C SER A 3 -16.07 19.96 13.11
N ILE A 4 -15.80 21.00 12.31
CA ILE A 4 -14.43 21.32 11.86
C ILE A 4 -13.54 21.83 13.01
N LYS A 5 -14.12 22.14 14.18
CA LYS A 5 -13.37 22.54 15.38
C LYS A 5 -12.42 21.45 15.88
N LEU A 6 -12.71 20.19 15.56
CA LEU A 6 -11.87 19.04 15.91
C LEU A 6 -10.66 18.86 14.97
N LEU A 7 -10.60 19.59 13.86
CA LEU A 7 -9.46 19.50 12.95
C LEU A 7 -8.22 20.15 13.57
N PRO A 8 -7.03 19.53 13.43
CA PRO A 8 -5.78 20.16 13.84
C PRO A 8 -5.63 21.54 13.19
N ARG A 9 -5.33 22.56 14.01
CA ARG A 9 -5.13 23.95 13.56
C ARG A 9 -3.65 24.30 13.57
N ARG A 10 -3.25 25.21 12.70
CA ARG A 10 -1.89 25.76 12.61
C ARG A 10 -1.93 27.28 12.61
N LYS A 11 -0.86 27.91 13.08
CA LYS A 11 -0.70 29.36 13.00
C LYS A 11 -0.11 29.73 11.63
N VAL A 12 -0.70 30.70 10.95
CA VAL A 12 -0.23 31.22 9.65
C VAL A 12 -0.11 32.73 9.77
N ARG A 13 1.09 33.26 9.50
CA ARG A 13 1.33 34.71 9.44
C ARG A 13 0.99 35.21 8.05
N VAL A 14 0.10 36.18 7.95
CA VAL A 14 -0.30 36.85 6.72
C VAL A 14 0.22 38.28 6.74
N ARG A 15 0.96 38.67 5.69
CA ARG A 15 1.54 40.01 5.59
C ARG A 15 0.44 41.07 5.60
N GLY A 16 0.55 42.06 6.48
CA GLY A 16 -0.44 43.14 6.63
C GLY A 16 -1.68 42.80 7.46
N PHE A 17 -1.90 41.53 7.81
CA PHE A 17 -3.12 41.11 8.56
C PHE A 17 -2.82 40.34 9.85
N GLY A 18 -1.56 39.97 10.10
CA GLY A 18 -1.15 39.36 11.37
C GLY A 18 -1.20 37.83 11.37
N LEU A 19 -1.39 37.24 12.55
CA LEU A 19 -1.38 35.78 12.76
C LEU A 19 -2.81 35.23 12.80
N PHE A 20 -3.06 34.20 12.01
CA PHE A 20 -4.33 33.48 11.98
C PHE A 20 -4.16 32.05 12.46
N GLN A 21 -5.13 31.54 13.22
CA GLN A 21 -5.26 30.10 13.46
C GLN A 21 -6.12 29.50 12.37
N VAL A 22 -5.64 28.48 11.68
CA VAL A 22 -6.23 27.98 10.45
C VAL A 22 -6.33 26.45 10.50
N PRO A 23 -7.47 25.84 10.13
CA PRO A 23 -7.58 24.38 10.00
C PRO A 23 -6.57 23.82 9.00
N ARG A 24 -6.07 22.60 9.24
CA ARG A 24 -5.10 21.91 8.36
C ARG A 24 -5.51 21.86 6.88
N HIS A 25 -6.81 21.78 6.59
CA HIS A 25 -7.37 21.69 5.24
C HIS A 25 -7.58 23.03 4.55
N ILE A 26 -7.16 24.13 5.18
CA ILE A 26 -7.20 25.47 4.61
C ILE A 26 -5.75 25.95 4.44
N GLN A 27 -5.42 26.42 3.25
CA GLN A 27 -4.08 26.88 2.89
C GLN A 27 -4.11 28.33 2.45
N ARG A 28 -3.14 29.11 2.93
CA ARG A 28 -2.93 30.47 2.44
C ARG A 28 -2.30 30.39 1.05
N ILE A 29 -2.83 31.16 0.12
CA ILE A 29 -2.21 31.42 -1.18
C ILE A 29 -1.89 32.91 -1.20
N ASP A 30 -0.61 33.21 -1.32
CA ASP A 30 -0.08 34.56 -1.54
C ASP A 30 0.88 34.44 -2.72
N ILE A 31 0.38 34.79 -3.90
CA ILE A 31 1.17 34.80 -5.13
C ILE A 31 1.30 36.25 -5.56
N ASP A 32 2.50 36.79 -5.39
CA ASP A 32 2.89 38.11 -5.89
C ASP A 32 3.54 37.92 -7.27
N GLU A 33 2.93 38.48 -8.31
CA GLU A 33 3.52 38.57 -9.65
C GLU A 33 3.92 40.02 -9.92
N PRO A 34 5.21 40.30 -10.21
CA PRO A 34 5.66 41.64 -10.58
C PRO A 34 4.86 42.19 -11.77
N GLY A 35 4.31 43.40 -11.62
CA GLY A 35 3.53 44.05 -12.69
C GLY A 35 2.08 43.58 -12.84
N LYS A 36 1.58 42.67 -11.98
CA LYS A 36 0.17 42.23 -11.98
C LYS A 36 -0.46 42.34 -10.60
N ALA A 37 -1.80 42.32 -10.56
CA ALA A 37 -2.54 42.16 -9.31
C ALA A 37 -2.27 40.76 -8.74
N GLY A 38 -1.60 40.70 -7.58
CA GLY A 38 -1.31 39.45 -6.87
C GLY A 38 -2.58 38.68 -6.46
N THR A 39 -2.47 37.35 -6.43
CA THR A 39 -3.55 36.46 -5.99
C THR A 39 -3.39 36.12 -4.52
N HIS A 40 -4.29 36.66 -3.70
CA HIS A 40 -4.27 36.51 -2.24
C HIS A 40 -5.58 35.95 -1.73
N GLY A 41 -5.50 34.90 -0.91
CA GLY A 41 -6.69 34.29 -0.35
C GLY A 41 -6.45 32.96 0.35
N TRP A 42 -7.54 32.27 0.65
CA TRP A 42 -7.52 30.96 1.29
C TRP A 42 -8.07 29.88 0.37
N GLN A 43 -7.38 28.76 0.28
CA GLN A 43 -7.78 27.60 -0.50
C GLN A 43 -8.17 26.45 0.43
N VAL A 44 -9.40 25.97 0.30
CA VAL A 44 -9.89 24.77 0.99
C VAL A 44 -9.51 23.53 0.17
N ARG A 45 -8.93 22.51 0.82
CA ARG A 45 -8.48 21.24 0.24
C ARG A 45 -9.03 20.06 1.04
N TRP A 46 -10.28 19.67 0.75
CA TRP A 46 -10.97 18.58 1.43
C TRP A 46 -11.64 17.60 0.46
N ASP A 47 -12.48 18.12 -0.44
CA ASP A 47 -13.19 17.37 -1.46
C ASP A 47 -13.07 18.11 -2.80
N GLY A 48 -11.87 18.06 -3.37
CA GLY A 48 -11.42 19.01 -4.39
C GLY A 48 -10.82 20.29 -3.78
N THR A 49 -10.69 21.33 -4.59
CA THR A 49 -10.09 22.61 -4.19
C THR A 49 -11.02 23.78 -4.48
N LYS A 50 -11.24 24.66 -3.49
CA LYS A 50 -12.00 25.92 -3.67
C LYS A 50 -11.23 27.10 -3.10
N PHE A 51 -11.12 28.18 -3.87
CA PHE A 51 -10.38 29.39 -3.50
C PHE A 51 -11.33 30.50 -3.03
N PHE A 52 -10.92 31.22 -1.98
CA PHE A 52 -11.62 32.34 -1.38
C PHE A 52 -10.70 33.56 -1.39
N SER A 53 -10.93 34.46 -2.35
CA SER A 53 -10.15 35.69 -2.51
C SER A 53 -10.33 36.65 -1.34
N ASP A 54 -9.25 37.35 -0.97
CA ASP A 54 -9.27 38.44 0.01
C ASP A 54 -9.96 39.70 -0.51
N ALA A 55 -10.02 39.88 -1.84
CA ALA A 55 -10.54 41.09 -2.48
C ALA A 55 -12.03 41.00 -2.88
N ALA A 56 -12.75 39.98 -2.42
CA ALA A 56 -14.12 39.67 -2.87
C ALA A 56 -15.16 40.78 -2.63
N GLU A 57 -14.90 41.72 -1.72
CA GLU A 57 -15.83 42.79 -1.32
C GLU A 57 -15.21 44.19 -1.55
N GLY A 58 -14.33 44.32 -2.56
CA GLY A 58 -13.70 45.59 -2.94
C GLY A 58 -12.60 46.09 -2.00
N LYS A 59 -12.49 45.52 -0.78
CA LYS A 59 -11.38 45.74 0.16
C LYS A 59 -10.69 44.41 0.49
N ARG A 60 -9.36 44.43 0.62
CA ARG A 60 -8.59 43.25 1.02
C ARG A 60 -8.89 42.91 2.48
N ASN A 61 -9.46 41.74 2.72
CA ASN A 61 -9.78 41.26 4.07
C ASN A 61 -9.45 39.76 4.22
N ALA A 62 -8.24 39.49 4.72
CA ALA A 62 -7.76 38.12 4.96
C ALA A 62 -8.55 37.38 6.05
N GLY A 63 -9.10 38.10 7.05
CA GLY A 63 -9.94 37.50 8.08
C GLY A 63 -11.32 37.10 7.55
N GLY A 64 -11.93 37.97 6.73
CA GLY A 64 -13.23 37.72 6.10
C GLY A 64 -13.18 36.55 5.12
N SER A 65 -12.14 36.47 4.30
CA SER A 65 -11.93 35.33 3.40
C SER A 65 -11.68 34.02 4.16
N LEU A 66 -10.96 34.06 5.29
CA LEU A 66 -10.78 32.90 6.16
C LEU A 66 -12.12 32.42 6.71
N ALA A 67 -12.94 33.32 7.25
CA ALA A 67 -14.26 32.98 7.80
C ALA A 67 -15.20 32.38 6.74
N ARG A 68 -15.17 32.87 5.49
CA ARG A 68 -15.90 32.26 4.36
C ARG A 68 -15.39 30.86 4.05
N SER A 69 -14.07 30.67 4.03
CA SER A 69 -13.46 29.36 3.78
C SER A 69 -13.76 28.33 4.87
N GLU A 70 -13.81 28.74 6.14
CA GLU A 70 -14.19 27.89 7.27
C GLU A 70 -15.67 27.49 7.23
N ARG A 71 -16.58 28.44 6.92
CA ARG A 71 -18.00 28.14 6.73
C ARG A 71 -18.20 27.12 5.61
N TYR A 72 -17.51 27.30 4.48
CA TYR A 72 -17.57 26.33 3.39
C TYR A 72 -16.98 24.96 3.77
N LEU A 73 -15.84 24.94 4.46
CA LEU A 73 -15.28 23.67 4.94
C LEU A 73 -16.27 22.97 5.88
N GLN A 74 -16.92 23.70 6.78
CA GLN A 74 -17.92 23.15 7.70
C GLN A 74 -19.15 22.60 6.97
N SER A 75 -19.56 23.18 5.84
CA SER A 75 -20.70 22.66 5.07
C SER A 75 -20.39 21.37 4.31
N ILE A 76 -19.13 21.14 3.91
CA ILE A 76 -18.72 19.93 3.16
C ILE A 76 -18.04 18.87 4.03
N TYR A 77 -17.80 19.16 5.31
CA TYR A 77 -17.07 18.28 6.19
C TYR A 77 -17.96 17.13 6.67
N THR A 78 -17.68 15.92 6.19
CA THR A 78 -18.40 14.69 6.54
C THR A 78 -17.77 13.93 7.72
N GLY A 79 -16.61 14.37 8.22
CA GLY A 79 -15.90 13.73 9.32
C GLY A 79 -14.46 13.31 8.96
N PRO A 80 -13.72 12.65 9.87
CA PRO A 80 -12.36 12.23 9.59
C PRO A 80 -12.33 11.21 8.44
N ARG A 81 -11.68 11.58 7.32
CA ARG A 81 -11.44 10.66 6.20
C ARG A 81 -10.29 9.73 6.56
N SER A 82 -10.53 8.42 6.50
CA SER A 82 -9.46 7.43 6.49
C SER A 82 -8.57 7.70 5.29
N ARG A 83 -7.25 7.83 5.51
CA ARG A 83 -6.28 7.90 4.41
C ARG A 83 -6.04 6.54 3.76
N LEU A 84 -6.60 5.48 4.34
CA LEU A 84 -6.57 4.15 3.77
C LEU A 84 -7.61 4.11 2.66
N ARG A 85 -7.20 3.64 1.48
CA ARG A 85 -8.15 3.35 0.41
C ARG A 85 -8.95 2.12 0.81
N ASP A 86 -10.27 2.23 0.83
CA ASP A 86 -11.16 1.09 1.09
C ASP A 86 -11.11 0.05 -0.04
N THR A 87 -10.73 0.49 -1.23
CA THR A 87 -10.58 -0.35 -2.42
C THR A 87 -9.11 -0.54 -2.81
N GLU A 88 -8.79 -1.75 -3.23
CA GLU A 88 -7.45 -2.07 -3.71
C GLU A 88 -7.16 -1.40 -5.05
N HIS A 89 -5.91 -0.97 -5.24
CA HIS A 89 -5.47 -0.44 -6.52
C HIS A 89 -5.50 -1.53 -7.60
N LYS A 90 -5.96 -1.18 -8.80
CA LYS A 90 -5.99 -2.10 -9.95
C LYS A 90 -4.62 -2.73 -10.27
N ASP A 91 -3.55 -1.98 -10.03
CA ASP A 91 -2.16 -2.40 -10.31
C ASP A 91 -1.48 -3.12 -9.14
N LYS A 92 -2.21 -3.41 -8.05
CA LYS A 92 -1.67 -4.13 -6.89
C LYS A 92 -1.41 -5.59 -7.28
N LYS A 93 -0.14 -5.94 -7.51
CA LYS A 93 0.31 -7.30 -7.88
C LYS A 93 -0.08 -8.37 -6.85
N HIS A 94 -0.23 -7.99 -5.59
CA HIS A 94 -0.57 -8.89 -4.50
C HIS A 94 -1.81 -8.36 -3.78
N ARG A 95 -2.98 -8.79 -4.26
CA ARG A 95 -4.28 -8.50 -3.62
C ARG A 95 -4.30 -9.05 -2.20
N THR A 96 -4.89 -8.30 -1.28
CA THR A 96 -4.89 -8.56 0.18
C THR A 96 -5.59 -9.89 0.51
N GLY A 97 -6.42 -10.42 -0.40
CA GLY A 97 -7.12 -11.70 -0.26
C GLY A 97 -6.35 -12.97 -0.64
N ILE A 98 -5.13 -12.92 -1.18
CA ILE A 98 -4.31 -14.12 -1.42
C ILE A 98 -3.15 -14.12 -0.42
N ALA A 99 -3.43 -14.56 0.80
CA ALA A 99 -2.44 -14.59 1.87
C ALA A 99 -1.28 -15.55 1.52
N GLY A 100 -0.10 -14.99 1.27
CA GLY A 100 1.15 -15.74 1.20
C GLY A 100 1.35 -16.63 -0.02
N VAL A 101 0.62 -16.43 -1.13
CA VAL A 101 0.93 -17.08 -2.43
C VAL A 101 1.12 -16.00 -3.49
N GLN A 102 2.29 -15.98 -4.14
CA GLN A 102 2.68 -14.96 -5.11
C GLN A 102 3.15 -15.61 -6.40
N LEU A 103 2.77 -15.04 -7.54
CA LEU A 103 3.38 -15.40 -8.82
C LEU A 103 4.77 -14.76 -8.92
N ALA A 104 5.78 -15.55 -9.25
CA ALA A 104 7.17 -15.12 -9.37
C ALA A 104 7.72 -15.56 -10.72
N HIS A 105 8.30 -14.62 -11.46
CA HIS A 105 9.02 -14.88 -12.70
C HIS A 105 10.52 -14.83 -12.41
N ARG A 106 11.25 -15.85 -12.83
CA ARG A 106 12.70 -15.95 -12.65
C ARG A 106 13.35 -16.15 -14.01
N ARG A 107 14.10 -15.16 -14.46
CA ARG A 107 15.01 -15.29 -15.60
C ARG A 107 16.43 -15.50 -15.07
N ARG A 108 17.11 -16.54 -15.56
CA ARG A 108 18.52 -16.78 -15.23
C ARG A 108 19.40 -15.98 -16.19
N LYS A 109 20.61 -15.61 -15.76
CA LYS A 109 21.54 -14.76 -16.54
C LYS A 109 21.89 -15.36 -17.91
N ASP A 110 21.85 -16.68 -18.02
CA ASP A 110 22.16 -17.51 -19.20
C ASP A 110 20.93 -17.91 -20.02
N ARG A 111 19.70 -17.55 -19.60
CA ARG A 111 18.46 -18.00 -20.26
C ARG A 111 17.65 -16.83 -20.77
N GLN A 112 17.24 -16.91 -22.04
CA GLN A 112 16.36 -15.93 -22.68
C GLN A 112 14.90 -16.04 -22.19
N ILE A 113 14.48 -17.24 -21.81
CA ILE A 113 13.09 -17.55 -21.42
C ILE A 113 12.98 -17.50 -19.89
N ALA A 114 11.96 -16.81 -19.36
CA ALA A 114 11.71 -16.82 -17.92
C ALA A 114 10.97 -18.09 -17.46
N GLU A 115 11.33 -18.56 -16.27
CA GLU A 115 10.64 -19.62 -15.55
C GLU A 115 9.59 -19.00 -14.63
N VAL A 116 8.41 -19.60 -14.58
CA VAL A 116 7.26 -19.15 -13.78
C VAL A 116 7.08 -20.06 -12.58
N TYR A 117 6.99 -19.45 -11.39
CA TYR A 117 6.85 -20.10 -10.11
C TYR A 117 5.68 -19.52 -9.31
N LEU A 118 5.07 -20.34 -8.46
CA LEU A 118 4.25 -19.87 -7.34
C LEU A 118 5.08 -19.91 -6.06
N ARG A 119 5.38 -18.74 -5.50
CA ARG A 119 6.09 -18.57 -4.24
C ARG A 119 5.08 -18.56 -3.08
N VAL A 120 5.25 -19.50 -2.16
CA VAL A 120 4.46 -19.65 -0.93
C VAL A 120 5.28 -19.11 0.23
N ASN A 121 4.84 -17.98 0.79
CA ASN A 121 5.47 -17.32 1.92
C ASN A 121 4.87 -17.86 3.23
N PRO A 122 5.71 -18.26 4.20
CA PRO A 122 5.22 -18.70 5.50
C PRO A 122 4.62 -17.52 6.29
N PRO A 123 3.70 -17.78 7.23
CA PRO A 123 3.11 -16.76 8.11
C PRO A 123 4.11 -16.20 9.14
N MET A 124 5.26 -16.84 9.29
CA MET A 124 6.24 -16.62 10.34
C MET A 124 7.39 -15.73 9.86
N GLN A 125 7.78 -14.75 10.68
CA GLN A 125 8.88 -13.85 10.37
C GLN A 125 10.20 -14.62 10.23
N GLY A 126 10.98 -14.32 9.18
CA GLY A 126 12.22 -15.03 8.85
C GLY A 126 12.04 -16.43 8.26
N GLY A 127 10.80 -16.90 8.09
CA GLY A 127 10.54 -18.20 7.48
C GLY A 127 10.97 -18.24 6.00
N VAL A 128 11.58 -19.35 5.59
CA VAL A 128 12.04 -19.54 4.22
C VAL A 128 10.84 -19.80 3.29
N PRO A 129 10.63 -18.95 2.26
CA PRO A 129 9.55 -19.16 1.31
C PRO A 129 9.85 -20.35 0.41
N ARG A 130 8.81 -21.09 0.04
CA ARG A 130 8.91 -22.25 -0.87
C ARG A 130 8.40 -21.86 -2.25
N SER A 131 9.01 -22.40 -3.29
CA SER A 131 8.61 -22.11 -4.67
C SER A 131 8.14 -23.39 -5.36
N ILE A 132 7.00 -23.30 -6.04
CA ILE A 132 6.44 -24.38 -6.87
C ILE A 132 6.63 -23.97 -8.32
N TYR A 133 7.39 -24.76 -9.07
CA TYR A 133 7.57 -24.55 -10.51
C TYR A 133 6.25 -24.84 -11.24
N VAL A 134 5.86 -23.93 -12.14
CA VAL A 134 4.67 -24.08 -12.98
C VAL A 134 5.07 -24.45 -14.41
N GLY A 135 6.09 -23.79 -14.94
CA GLY A 135 6.53 -23.91 -16.32
C GLY A 135 7.45 -22.77 -16.72
N THR A 136 7.69 -22.62 -18.01
CA THR A 136 8.33 -21.45 -18.62
C THR A 136 7.30 -20.54 -19.26
N GLU A 137 7.67 -19.32 -19.65
CA GLU A 137 6.80 -18.39 -20.40
C GLU A 137 6.10 -19.09 -21.59
N ASN A 138 6.79 -19.99 -22.28
CA ASN A 138 6.26 -20.67 -23.47
C ASN A 138 5.47 -21.96 -23.15
N THR A 139 5.56 -22.50 -21.94
CA THR A 139 4.98 -23.80 -21.58
C THR A 139 3.95 -23.72 -20.45
N ILE A 140 3.63 -22.51 -20.01
CA ILE A 140 2.61 -22.27 -19.01
C ILE A 140 1.21 -22.40 -19.63
N THR A 141 0.37 -23.22 -19.00
CA THR A 141 -1.03 -23.39 -19.40
C THR A 141 -1.93 -23.13 -18.21
N GLN A 142 -3.21 -22.80 -18.47
CA GLN A 142 -4.18 -22.62 -17.40
C GLN A 142 -4.30 -23.87 -16.51
N ALA A 143 -4.23 -25.07 -17.10
CA ALA A 143 -4.27 -26.34 -16.38
C ALA A 143 -3.08 -26.49 -15.41
N ARG A 144 -1.85 -26.19 -15.88
CA ARG A 144 -0.64 -26.20 -15.04
C ARG A 144 -0.72 -25.18 -13.91
N MET A 145 -1.21 -23.98 -14.20
CA MET A 145 -1.41 -22.93 -13.21
C MET A 145 -2.41 -23.36 -12.13
N ARG A 146 -3.58 -23.89 -12.52
CA ARG A 146 -4.59 -24.37 -11.56
C ARG A 146 -4.05 -25.51 -10.69
N ALA A 147 -3.31 -26.46 -11.27
CA ALA A 147 -2.68 -27.54 -10.53
C ALA A 147 -1.63 -27.03 -9.53
N ALA A 148 -0.80 -26.08 -9.95
CA ALA A 148 0.20 -25.46 -9.08
C ALA A 148 -0.45 -24.63 -7.97
N LEU A 149 -1.55 -23.92 -8.24
CA LEU A 149 -2.31 -23.17 -7.24
C LEU A 149 -2.90 -24.08 -6.17
N ARG A 150 -3.46 -25.24 -6.54
CA ARG A 150 -3.93 -26.23 -5.56
C ARG A 150 -2.80 -26.69 -4.64
N LYS A 151 -1.64 -27.02 -5.21
CA LYS A 151 -0.44 -27.40 -4.43
C LYS A 151 0.04 -26.26 -3.52
N ALA A 152 0.03 -25.02 -4.02
CA ALA A 152 0.43 -23.84 -3.27
C ALA A 152 -0.49 -23.59 -2.06
N ARG A 153 -1.81 -23.72 -2.25
CA ARG A 153 -2.81 -23.61 -1.17
C ARG A 153 -2.60 -24.67 -0.11
N ALA A 154 -2.51 -25.94 -0.51
CA ALA A 154 -2.26 -27.05 0.43
C ALA A 154 -0.95 -26.84 1.22
N MET A 155 0.12 -26.40 0.55
CA MET A 155 1.38 -26.08 1.23
C MET A 155 1.24 -24.92 2.21
N ARG A 156 0.43 -23.91 1.87
CA ARG A 156 0.20 -22.74 2.72
C ARG A 156 -0.63 -23.09 3.95
N ASP A 157 -1.60 -23.99 3.82
CA ASP A 157 -2.42 -24.52 4.92
C ASP A 157 -1.52 -25.24 5.93
N VAL A 158 -0.65 -26.15 5.47
CA VAL A 158 0.33 -26.83 6.34
C VAL A 158 1.22 -25.82 7.08
N MET A 159 1.68 -24.76 6.40
CA MET A 159 2.48 -23.71 7.05
C MET A 159 1.69 -22.88 8.06
N ARG A 160 0.39 -22.68 7.83
CA ARG A 160 -0.51 -21.99 8.76
C ARG A 160 -0.71 -22.84 10.01
N ASP A 161 -1.02 -24.12 9.83
CA ASP A 161 -1.36 -25.00 10.94
C ASP A 161 -0.15 -25.21 11.87
N ALA A 162 1.05 -25.41 11.30
CA ALA A 162 2.29 -25.46 12.06
C ALA A 162 2.59 -24.15 12.85
N TYR A 163 2.18 -23.00 12.31
CA TYR A 163 2.31 -21.71 12.98
C TYR A 163 1.33 -21.57 14.15
N LEU A 164 0.07 -21.96 13.95
CA LEU A 164 -0.95 -21.95 15.00
C LEU A 164 -0.58 -22.88 16.16
N GLU A 165 -0.05 -24.07 15.87
CA GLU A 165 0.48 -24.99 16.89
C GLU A 165 1.66 -24.39 17.67
N ALA A 166 2.58 -23.71 16.98
CA ALA A 166 3.73 -23.07 17.62
C ALA A 166 3.31 -21.90 18.54
N LEU A 167 2.30 -21.12 18.13
CA LEU A 167 1.71 -20.09 18.98
C LEU A 167 1.03 -20.67 20.21
N ALA A 168 0.25 -21.75 20.06
CA ALA A 168 -0.44 -22.41 21.16
C ALA A 168 0.52 -22.95 22.23
N LYS A 169 1.74 -23.36 21.84
CA LYS A 169 2.80 -23.84 22.73
C LYS A 169 3.60 -22.72 23.43
N GLY A 170 3.15 -21.46 23.36
CA GLY A 170 3.79 -20.33 24.04
C GLY A 170 5.12 -19.89 23.43
N GLY A 171 5.45 -20.35 22.22
CA GLY A 171 6.68 -19.95 21.55
C GLY A 171 6.57 -18.55 20.95
N ARG A 172 7.53 -17.66 21.23
CA ARG A 172 7.87 -16.59 20.28
C ARG A 172 8.31 -17.29 18.99
N ALA A 173 7.44 -17.29 18.00
CA ALA A 173 7.60 -17.99 16.74
C ALA A 173 8.88 -17.53 16.00
N ARG A 174 10.03 -18.12 16.32
CA ARG A 174 11.30 -18.04 15.56
C ARG A 174 11.49 -19.33 14.77
N SER A 175 11.62 -19.21 13.45
CA SER A 175 11.62 -20.38 12.56
C SER A 175 12.93 -21.14 12.70
N LYS A 176 12.86 -22.43 13.04
CA LYS A 176 13.93 -23.37 12.69
C LYS A 176 13.71 -23.79 11.23
N PRO A 177 14.75 -23.83 10.39
CA PRO A 177 14.62 -24.31 9.02
C PRO A 177 14.20 -25.77 9.05
N VAL A 178 12.98 -26.08 8.59
CA VAL A 178 12.54 -27.46 8.38
C VAL A 178 13.22 -27.96 7.11
N VAL A 179 14.45 -28.45 7.26
CA VAL A 179 15.16 -29.19 6.22
C VAL A 179 14.46 -30.54 6.09
N ALA A 180 13.72 -30.73 5.00
CA ALA A 180 13.23 -32.05 4.63
C ALA A 180 14.46 -32.93 4.30
N LYS A 181 14.85 -33.80 5.24
CA LYS A 181 15.84 -34.86 4.99
C LYS A 181 15.27 -35.78 3.90
N LYS A 182 15.69 -35.60 2.64
CA LYS A 182 15.58 -36.65 1.63
C LYS A 182 16.70 -37.67 1.92
N LYS A 183 16.33 -38.88 2.33
CA LYS A 183 17.24 -40.05 2.30
C LYS A 183 17.74 -40.23 0.86
N ALA A 184 19.05 -40.36 0.70
CA ALA A 184 19.69 -40.63 -0.58
C ALA A 184 19.34 -42.06 -1.06
N PRO A 185 19.04 -42.29 -2.35
CA PRO A 185 19.06 -43.64 -2.89
C PRO A 185 20.49 -44.07 -3.21
N VAL A 186 20.79 -45.30 -2.79
CA VAL A 186 22.03 -46.06 -2.94
C VAL A 186 22.44 -46.20 -4.41
N LYS A 187 23.74 -46.05 -4.69
CA LYS A 187 24.36 -46.30 -6.00
C LYS A 187 24.12 -47.76 -6.43
N LYS A 188 23.53 -47.99 -7.60
CA LYS A 188 23.66 -49.28 -8.32
C LYS A 188 24.82 -49.18 -9.31
N ALA A 189 25.74 -50.13 -9.17
CA ALA A 189 26.93 -50.30 -9.98
C ALA A 189 26.59 -50.55 -11.46
N ALA A 190 27.37 -49.94 -12.35
CA ALA A 190 27.35 -50.21 -13.78
C ALA A 190 28.15 -51.49 -14.06
N THR A 191 27.47 -52.55 -14.46
CA THR A 191 28.12 -53.73 -15.06
C THR A 191 28.27 -53.46 -16.56
N ARG A 192 29.51 -53.21 -16.97
CA ARG A 192 29.93 -53.12 -18.37
C ARG A 192 30.11 -54.56 -18.89
N LYS A 193 29.28 -55.01 -19.82
CA LYS A 193 29.56 -56.19 -20.65
C LYS A 193 29.98 -55.73 -22.05
N LYS A 194 31.17 -56.15 -22.46
CA LYS A 194 31.51 -56.41 -23.86
C LYS A 194 31.03 -57.83 -24.17
#